data_AF-A0A3M2AUE2-F1
#
_entry.id   AF-A0A3M2AUE2-F1
#
_cell.length_a   1.000
_cell.length_b   1.000
_cell.length_c   1.000
_cell.angle_alpha   90.00
_cell.angle_beta   90.00
_cell.angle_gamma   90.00
#
_symmetry.space_group_name_H-M   'P 1'
#
loop_
_entity.id
_entity.type
_entity.pdbx_description
1 polymer ?
#
loop_
_entity_poly.entity_id
_entity_poly.type
_entity_poly.pdbx_seq_one_letter_code
_entity_poly.pdbx_strand_id
1 'polypeptide(L)'
;PGTSVFITIHHDRKNYRVEVRVEARERLAGPWGEVETIRVLAVMPFQGIFLNEGNIRVWVTDDERRIPVKMQARVIVGSITALLEKRASVVPRQLS
;
A
#
# COMPACT_ATOMS: atom_id res chain seq x y z
N PRO A 1 -11.70 -5.98 10.11
CA PRO A 1 -11.53 -6.93 8.98
C PRO A 1 -12.84 -7.02 8.20
N GLY A 2 -12.79 -7.10 6.87
CA GLY A 2 -13.99 -7.23 6.03
C GLY A 2 -14.66 -5.91 5.63
N THR A 3 -14.11 -4.75 6.02
CA THR A 3 -14.55 -3.44 5.52
C THR A 3 -13.85 -3.14 4.19
N SER A 4 -14.63 -2.73 3.20
CA SER A 4 -14.12 -2.25 1.92
C SER A 4 -14.33 -0.74 1.79
N VAL A 5 -13.33 -0.06 1.21
CA VAL A 5 -13.41 1.35 0.83
C VAL A 5 -13.10 1.44 -0.66
N PHE A 6 -13.78 2.32 -1.39
CA PHE A 6 -13.45 2.61 -2.77
C PHE A 6 -12.62 3.87 -2.87
N ILE A 7 -11.49 3.79 -3.55
CA ILE A 7 -10.64 4.95 -3.87
C ILE A 7 -10.59 5.17 -5.37
N THR A 8 -10.44 6.42 -5.79
CA THR A 8 -10.18 6.74 -7.20
C THR A 8 -8.68 6.89 -7.38
N ILE A 9 -8.10 6.11 -8.28
CA ILE A 9 -6.70 6.24 -8.68
C ILE A 9 -6.60 6.75 -10.11
N HIS A 10 -5.53 7.47 -10.43
CA HIS A 10 -5.21 7.89 -11.79
C HIS A 10 -4.03 7.06 -12.32
N HIS A 11 -4.23 6.37 -13.44
CA HIS A 11 -3.21 5.57 -14.10
C HIS A 11 -3.44 5.58 -15.61
N ASP A 12 -2.37 5.70 -16.39
CA ASP A 12 -2.42 5.68 -17.86
C ASP A 12 -3.54 6.57 -18.46
N ARG A 13 -3.56 7.85 -18.04
CA ARG A 13 -4.54 8.87 -18.44
C ARG A 13 -6.00 8.53 -18.13
N LYS A 14 -6.26 7.51 -17.32
CA LYS A 14 -7.60 7.05 -16.93
C LYS A 14 -7.76 7.07 -15.41
N ASN A 15 -9.00 7.29 -14.97
CA ASN A 15 -9.38 7.18 -13.58
C ASN A 15 -10.05 5.85 -13.33
N TYR A 16 -9.70 5.22 -12.21
CA TYR A 16 -10.20 3.90 -11.88
C TYR A 16 -10.66 3.86 -10.44
N ARG A 17 -11.83 3.24 -10.25
CA ARG A 17 -12.38 3.01 -8.92
C ARG A 17 -11.86 1.66 -8.42
N VAL A 18 -10.95 1.72 -7.46
CA VAL A 18 -10.29 0.56 -6.86
C VAL A 18 -10.95 0.24 -5.54
N GLU A 19 -11.29 -1.03 -5.34
CA GLU A 19 -11.72 -1.53 -4.03
C GLU A 19 -10.48 -1.81 -3.17
N VAL A 20 -10.48 -1.28 -1.95
CA VAL A 20 -9.47 -1.52 -0.93
C VAL A 20 -10.13 -2.24 0.23
N ARG A 21 -9.74 -3.50 0.47
CA ARG A 21 -10.30 -4.35 1.53
C ARG A 21 -9.36 -4.40 2.72
N VAL A 22 -9.87 -4.15 3.93
CA VAL A 22 -9.10 -4.32 5.16
C VAL A 22 -9.04 -5.80 5.53
N GLU A 23 -7.85 -6.39 5.46
CA GLU A 23 -7.64 -7.82 5.74
C GLU A 23 -7.33 -8.06 7.22
N ALA A 24 -6.31 -7.39 7.76
CA ALA A 24 -5.77 -7.70 9.09
C ALA A 24 -5.06 -6.50 9.74
N ARG A 25 -4.85 -6.59 11.06
CA ARG A 25 -3.88 -5.78 11.80
C ARG A 25 -2.69 -6.65 12.16
N GLU A 26 -1.49 -6.18 11.93
CA GLU A 26 -0.26 -6.95 12.11
C GLU A 26 0.87 -6.02 12.60
N ARG A 27 1.74 -6.55 13.47
CA ARG A 27 2.97 -5.86 13.85
C ARG A 27 4.11 -6.30 12.94
N LEU A 28 4.84 -5.34 12.38
CA LEU A 28 5.95 -5.59 11.47
C LEU A 28 7.22 -4.90 11.94
N ALA A 29 8.36 -5.56 11.77
CA ALA A 29 9.64 -4.88 11.78
C ALA A 29 9.71 -3.90 10.60
N GLY A 30 9.96 -2.64 10.90
CA GLY A 30 9.96 -1.56 9.93
C GLY A 30 11.16 -0.61 10.10
N PRO A 31 11.23 0.43 9.26
CA PRO A 31 12.37 1.35 9.18
C PRO A 31 12.71 2.12 10.47
N TRP A 32 11.80 2.15 11.46
CA TRP A 32 11.99 2.83 12.74
C TRP A 32 11.67 1.92 13.93
N GLY A 33 11.85 0.61 13.76
CA GLY A 33 11.53 -0.40 14.76
C GLY A 33 10.21 -1.12 14.45
N GLU A 34 9.58 -1.69 15.48
CA GLU A 34 8.29 -2.34 15.34
C GLU A 34 7.19 -1.33 15.01
N VAL A 35 6.37 -1.64 14.02
CA VAL A 35 5.29 -0.78 13.54
C VAL A 35 3.97 -1.56 13.60
N GLU A 36 2.97 -0.99 14.28
CA GLU A 36 1.59 -1.45 14.18
C GLU A 36 1.04 -1.07 12.82
N THR A 37 0.52 -2.05 12.08
CA THR A 37 0.07 -1.85 10.70
C THR A 37 -1.32 -2.42 10.45
N ILE A 38 -2.02 -1.80 9.50
CA ILE A 38 -3.19 -2.37 8.86
C ILE A 38 -2.76 -2.91 7.50
N ARG A 39 -3.02 -4.19 7.25
CA ARG A 39 -2.89 -4.79 5.93
C ARG A 39 -4.17 -4.61 5.14
N VAL A 40 -4.03 -4.04 3.95
CA VAL A 40 -5.13 -3.87 2.99
C VAL A 40 -4.81 -4.57 1.67
N LEU A 41 -5.86 -5.06 1.02
CA LEU A 41 -5.82 -5.62 -0.33
C LEU A 41 -6.40 -4.62 -1.32
N ALA A 42 -5.59 -4.18 -2.30
CA ALA A 42 -6.05 -3.35 -3.41
C ALA A 42 -6.43 -4.24 -4.60
N VAL A 43 -7.73 -4.22 -4.97
CA VAL A 43 -8.28 -4.99 -6.08
C VAL A 43 -8.21 -4.14 -7.36
N MET A 44 -7.09 -4.28 -8.08
CA MET A 44 -6.79 -3.48 -9.27
C MET A 44 -7.52 -4.03 -10.51
N PRO A 45 -8.16 -3.18 -11.34
CA PRO A 45 -8.92 -3.64 -12.51
C PRO A 45 -8.11 -3.81 -13.81
N PHE A 46 -6.76 -3.78 -13.78
CA PHE A 46 -5.92 -3.94 -14.99
C PHE A 46 -5.23 -5.29 -15.04
N GLN A 47 -5.09 -5.79 -16.27
CA GLN A 47 -4.33 -7.01 -16.60
C GLN A 47 -2.93 -6.60 -17.09
N GLY A 48 -1.88 -7.19 -16.49
CA GLY A 48 -0.47 -6.94 -16.81
C GLY A 48 0.41 -8.11 -16.33
N ILE A 49 1.70 -7.88 -16.01
CA ILE A 49 2.57 -8.92 -15.39
C ILE A 49 2.06 -9.42 -14.02
N PHE A 50 1.06 -8.74 -13.47
CA PHE A 50 0.36 -9.09 -12.25
C PHE A 50 -0.80 -10.03 -12.61
N LEU A 51 -0.80 -11.23 -12.03
CA LEU A 51 -1.88 -12.23 -12.15
C LEU A 51 -3.22 -11.58 -11.82
N ASN A 52 -4.35 -11.78 -12.52
CA ASN A 52 -5.58 -10.98 -12.32
C ASN A 52 -6.40 -11.25 -11.05
N GLU A 53 -5.78 -11.39 -9.88
CA GLU A 53 -6.40 -11.89 -8.65
C GLU A 53 -6.42 -10.86 -7.50
N GLY A 54 -6.39 -9.55 -7.77
CA GLY A 54 -6.31 -8.54 -6.70
C GLY A 54 -4.97 -8.65 -5.96
N ASN A 55 -3.98 -7.90 -6.44
CA ASN A 55 -2.61 -8.43 -6.36
C ASN A 55 -1.72 -7.75 -5.35
N ILE A 56 -2.13 -6.60 -4.84
CA ILE A 56 -1.24 -5.75 -4.06
C ILE A 56 -1.76 -5.70 -2.64
N ARG A 57 -0.98 -6.29 -1.75
CA ARG A 57 -1.12 -6.05 -0.32
C ARG A 57 -0.26 -4.87 0.06
N VAL A 58 -0.86 -3.94 0.79
CA VAL A 58 -0.18 -2.77 1.35
C VAL A 58 -0.34 -2.81 2.85
N TRP A 59 0.76 -2.66 3.57
CA TRP A 59 0.75 -2.44 5.00
C TRP A 59 0.97 -0.96 5.23
N VAL A 60 -0.01 -0.33 5.88
CA VAL A 60 0.05 1.07 6.28
C VAL A 60 0.13 1.16 7.80
N THR A 61 0.74 2.21 8.35
CA THR A 61 0.71 2.47 9.80
C THR A 61 -0.71 2.49 10.34
N ASP A 62 -0.92 1.92 11.55
CA ASP A 62 -2.18 2.07 12.27
C ASP A 62 -2.25 3.40 13.04
N ASP A 63 -2.05 4.50 12.32
CA ASP A 63 -2.21 5.87 12.79
C ASP A 63 -3.01 6.71 11.77
N GLU A 64 -3.25 7.98 12.08
CA GLU A 64 -4.00 8.88 11.19
C GLU A 64 -3.31 9.11 9.84
N ARG A 65 -1.98 8.93 9.77
CA ARG A 65 -1.19 9.23 8.56
C ARG A 65 -1.20 8.10 7.56
N ARG A 66 -1.51 6.86 7.98
CA ARG A 66 -1.63 5.67 7.11
C ARG A 66 -0.44 5.52 6.15
N ILE A 67 0.78 5.68 6.68
CA ILE A 67 2.02 5.66 5.91
C ILE A 67 2.29 4.23 5.41
N PRO A 68 2.47 4.00 4.10
CA PRO A 68 2.86 2.69 3.58
C PRO A 68 4.25 2.29 4.08
N VAL A 69 4.35 1.13 4.72
CA VAL A 69 5.61 0.56 5.23
C VAL A 69 6.08 -0.66 4.46
N LYS A 70 5.15 -1.41 3.87
CA LYS A 70 5.43 -2.56 3.01
C LYS A 70 4.39 -2.67 1.92
N MET A 71 4.81 -3.08 0.73
CA MET A 71 3.92 -3.52 -0.34
C MET A 71 4.38 -4.88 -0.84
N GLN A 72 3.43 -5.74 -1.19
CA GLN A 72 3.72 -7.03 -1.80
C GLN A 72 2.76 -7.26 -2.95
N ALA A 73 3.32 -7.53 -4.13
CA ALA A 73 2.57 -7.90 -5.32
C ALA A 73 2.85 -9.36 -5.69
N ARG A 74 1.80 -10.16 -5.94
CA ARG A 74 1.97 -11.49 -6.57
C ARG A 74 2.14 -11.33 -8.07
N VAL A 75 3.11 -12.07 -8.61
CA VAL A 75 3.41 -12.16 -10.04
C VAL A 75 3.51 -13.63 -10.44
N ILE A 76 3.47 -13.92 -11.73
CA ILE A 76 3.47 -15.31 -12.26
C ILE A 76 4.63 -16.14 -11.68
N VAL A 77 5.79 -15.51 -11.48
CA VAL A 77 7.03 -16.18 -11.04
C VAL A 77 7.27 -16.11 -9.53
N GLY A 78 6.35 -15.56 -8.74
CA GLY A 78 6.51 -15.40 -7.30
C GLY A 78 5.92 -14.10 -6.75
N SER A 79 6.75 -13.31 -6.05
CA SER A 79 6.30 -12.03 -5.49
C SER A 79 7.35 -10.94 -5.54
N ILE A 80 6.90 -9.70 -5.74
CA ILE A 80 7.70 -8.49 -5.59
C ILE A 80 7.35 -7.89 -4.22
N THR A 81 8.37 -7.59 -3.41
CA THR A 81 8.21 -6.92 -2.12
C THR A 81 8.93 -5.59 -2.13
N ALA A 82 8.24 -4.52 -1.78
CA ALA A 82 8.82 -3.20 -1.51
C ALA A 82 8.72 -2.91 -0.01
N LEU A 83 9.83 -2.49 0.58
CA LEU A 83 9.93 -2.10 1.99
C LEU A 83 10.29 -0.62 2.05
N LEU A 84 9.64 0.14 2.94
CA LEU A 84 10.04 1.50 3.21
C LEU A 84 11.34 1.48 4.03
N GLU A 85 12.41 2.06 3.50
CA GLU A 85 13.71 2.08 4.20
C GLU A 85 13.88 3.29 5.12
N LYS A 86 13.46 4.48 4.68
CA LYS A 86 13.58 5.72 5.45
C LYS A 86 12.43 6.65 5.16
N ARG A 87 12.02 7.40 6.19
CA ARG A 87 11.14 8.55 6.05
C ARG A 87 12.00 9.81 5.99
N ALA A 88 12.01 10.48 4.84
CA ALA A 88 12.59 11.82 4.77
C ALA A 88 11.62 12.81 5.45
N SER A 89 12.12 13.58 6.40
CA SER A 89 11.43 14.76 6.89
C SER A 89 11.50 15.83 5.80
N VAL A 90 10.37 16.22 5.22
CA VAL A 90 10.34 17.42 4.37
C VAL A 90 10.58 18.60 5.30
N VAL A 91 11.79 19.16 5.26
CA VAL A 91 12.06 20.46 5.89
C VAL A 91 11.34 21.51 5.06
N PRO A 92 10.37 22.26 5.61
CA PRO A 92 9.73 23.34 4.88
C PRO A 92 10.80 24.33 4.43
N ARG A 93 10.86 24.61 3.13
CA ARG A 93 11.77 25.60 2.59
C ARG A 93 11.38 26.95 3.21
N GLN A 94 12.20 27.51 4.11
CA GLN A 94 12.00 28.88 4.60
C GLN A 94 12.01 29.80 3.38
N LEU A 95 10.90 30.46 3.12
CA LEU A 95 10.83 31.53 2.13
C LEU A 95 11.57 32.72 2.74
N SER A 96 12.74 33.03 2.18
CA SER A 96 13.46 34.30 2.37
C SER A 96 12.84 35.40 1.52
#